data_AF-A0A2N0QPJ3-F1
#
_entry.id   AF-A0A2N0QPJ3-F1
#
_cell.length_a   1.000
_cell.length_b   1.000
_cell.length_c   1.000
_cell.angle_alpha   90.00
_cell.angle_beta   90.00
_cell.angle_gamma   90.00
#
_symmetry.space_group_name_H-M   'P 1'
#
loop_
_entity.id
_entity.type
_entity.pdbx_description
1 polymer ?
#
loop_
_entity_poly.entity_id
_entity_poly.type
_entity_poly.pdbx_seq_one_letter_code
_entity_poly.pdbx_strand_id
1 'polypeptide(L)'
;MCRTVQLKVENNDTIFTNQYENGQIINIPIAHGEGNYFCDEETLTKLKANNQIVFTYSGENPNGSLEDIAGIINERGNVLGMMPHPERA
;
A
#
# COMPACT_ATOMS: atom_id res chain seq x y z
N MET A 1 -0.73 20.53 3.65
CA MET A 1 0.46 20.34 2.79
C MET A 1 0.20 19.10 1.96
N CYS A 2 0.20 19.20 0.63
CA CYS A 2 0.22 18.01 -0.23
C CYS A 2 1.67 17.50 -0.24
N ARG A 3 1.91 16.26 0.18
CA ARG A 3 3.21 15.61 0.11
C ARG A 3 3.14 14.52 -0.93
N THR A 4 4.14 14.42 -1.79
CA THR A 4 4.26 13.27 -2.69
C THR A 4 5.01 12.19 -1.95
N VAL A 5 4.43 11.00 -1.85
CA VAL A 5 5.11 9.83 -1.30
C VAL A 5 5.40 8.82 -2.39
N GLN A 6 6.51 8.12 -2.24
CA GLN A 6 6.89 7.03 -3.10
C GLN A 6 6.31 5.74 -2.53
N LEU A 7 5.58 5.01 -3.36
CA LEU A 7 5.06 3.68 -3.05
C LEU A 7 5.75 2.67 -3.96
N LYS A 8 6.14 1.53 -3.39
CA LYS A 8 6.63 0.37 -4.13
C LYS A 8 5.49 -0.61 -4.32
N VAL A 9 5.33 -1.10 -5.54
CA VAL A 9 4.40 -2.18 -5.87
C VAL A 9 5.01 -3.50 -5.43
N GLU A 10 4.51 -4.10 -4.35
CA GLU A 10 4.98 -5.40 -3.87
C GLU A 10 4.24 -6.56 -4.56
N ASN A 11 2.95 -6.38 -4.80
CA ASN A 11 2.13 -7.36 -5.52
C ASN A 11 1.50 -6.73 -6.76
N ASN A 12 1.92 -7.21 -7.94
CA ASN A 12 1.35 -6.83 -9.24
C ASN A 12 0.40 -7.90 -9.81
N ASP A 13 0.12 -8.99 -9.09
CA ASP A 13 -0.82 -10.05 -9.51
C ASP A 13 -2.29 -9.70 -9.17
N THR A 14 -2.61 -8.42 -9.02
CA THR A 14 -3.96 -7.96 -8.68
C THR A 14 -4.62 -7.22 -9.82
N ILE A 15 -5.96 -7.23 -9.87
CA ILE A 15 -6.72 -6.47 -10.88
C ILE A 15 -6.44 -4.96 -10.84
N PHE A 16 -5.91 -4.46 -9.72
CA PHE A 16 -5.59 -3.04 -9.53
C PHE A 16 -4.13 -2.71 -9.91
N THR A 17 -3.23 -3.70 -9.90
CA THR A 17 -1.79 -3.50 -10.09
C THR A 17 -1.17 -4.32 -11.21
N ASN A 18 -1.95 -5.05 -12.02
CA ASN A 18 -1.41 -5.87 -13.11
C ASN A 18 -0.75 -5.09 -14.27
N GLN A 19 -0.95 -3.78 -14.32
CA GLN A 19 -0.29 -2.90 -15.29
C GLN A 19 1.04 -2.36 -14.79
N TYR A 20 1.36 -2.59 -13.51
CA TYR A 20 2.65 -2.22 -12.92
C TYR A 20 3.60 -3.40 -12.89
N GLU A 21 4.90 -3.09 -12.90
CA GLU A 21 5.95 -4.09 -12.69
C GLU A 21 6.12 -4.39 -11.20
N ASN A 22 6.51 -5.62 -10.89
CA ASN A 22 6.86 -5.98 -9.52
C ASN A 22 8.07 -5.16 -9.06
N GLY A 23 7.94 -4.49 -7.92
CA GLY A 23 8.94 -3.59 -7.36
C GLY A 23 8.98 -2.21 -8.01
N GLN A 24 8.05 -1.88 -8.90
CA GLN A 24 7.97 -0.54 -9.49
C GLN A 24 7.70 0.51 -8.42
N ILE A 25 8.45 1.62 -8.47
CA ILE A 25 8.22 2.77 -7.61
C ILE A 25 7.28 3.76 -8.31
N ILE A 26 6.16 4.05 -7.67
CA ILE A 26 5.17 5.04 -8.13
C ILE A 26 5.13 6.21 -7.14
N ASN A 27 4.93 7.41 -7.67
CA ASN A 27 4.81 8.61 -6.85
C ASN A 27 3.33 8.97 -6.74
N ILE A 28 2.77 8.92 -5.53
CA ILE A 28 1.37 9.30 -5.30
C ILE A 28 1.29 10.55 -4.43
N PRO A 29 0.57 11.60 -4.86
CA PRO A 29 0.29 12.75 -4.01
C PRO A 29 -0.67 12.35 -2.89
N ILE A 30 -0.26 12.58 -1.65
CA ILE A 30 -1.10 12.41 -0.46
C ILE A 30 -1.46 13.77 0.13
N ALA A 31 -2.73 13.94 0.47
CA ALA A 31 -3.28 15.17 1.02
C ALA A 31 -3.78 15.03 2.47
N HIS A 32 -3.55 13.87 3.10
CA HIS A 32 -3.96 13.56 4.47
C HIS A 32 -2.74 13.21 5.33
N GLY A 33 -2.76 13.64 6.60
CA GLY A 33 -1.66 13.49 7.57
C GLY A 33 -1.94 12.51 8.71
N GLU A 34 -3.01 11.72 8.62
CA GLU A 34 -3.37 10.71 9.63
C GLU A 34 -3.79 9.43 8.89
N GLY A 35 -2.93 8.41 8.94
CA GLY A 35 -3.12 7.18 8.14
C GLY A 35 -2.12 6.11 8.52
N ASN A 36 -2.17 5.65 9.78
CA ASN A 36 -1.27 4.64 10.28
C ASN A 36 -1.94 3.28 10.06
N TYR A 37 -1.41 2.46 9.15
CA TYR A 37 -1.87 1.08 9.05
C TYR A 37 -1.30 0.29 10.23
N PHE A 38 -2.19 -0.24 11.08
CA PHE A 38 -1.84 -1.09 12.21
C PHE A 38 -2.66 -2.38 12.14
N CYS A 39 -1.99 -3.51 12.35
CA CYS A 39 -2.63 -4.81 12.46
C CYS A 39 -1.84 -5.68 13.44
N ASP A 40 -2.49 -6.68 14.04
CA ASP A 40 -1.82 -7.67 14.89
C ASP A 40 -0.81 -8.51 14.10
N GLU A 41 0.22 -9.02 14.78
CA GLU A 41 1.31 -9.82 14.17
C GLU A 41 0.79 -11.07 13.43
N GLU A 42 -0.29 -11.68 13.92
CA GLU A 42 -0.94 -12.81 13.25
C GLU A 42 -1.54 -12.38 11.90
N THR A 43 -2.22 -11.24 11.88
CA THR A 43 -2.80 -10.66 10.65
C THR A 43 -1.69 -10.28 9.68
N LEU A 44 -0.62 -9.63 10.15
CA LEU A 44 0.53 -9.30 9.33
C LEU A 44 1.15 -10.55 8.68
N THR A 45 1.33 -11.62 9.45
CA THR A 45 1.90 -12.86 8.96
C THR A 45 1.01 -13.50 7.89
N LYS A 46 -0.32 -13.50 8.10
CA LYS A 46 -1.28 -13.97 7.09
C LYS A 46 -1.23 -13.13 5.82
N LEU A 47 -1.20 -11.80 5.94
CA LEU A 47 -1.13 -10.90 4.81
C LEU A 47 0.15 -11.14 3.98
N LYS A 48 1.30 -11.34 4.63
CA LYS A 48 2.55 -11.70 3.96
C LYS A 48 2.47 -13.07 3.30
N ALA A 49 1.97 -14.08 4.01
CA ALA A 49 1.87 -15.45 3.50
C ALA A 49 0.93 -15.56 2.29
N ASN A 50 -0.16 -14.78 2.28
CA ASN A 50 -1.13 -14.74 1.20
C ASN A 50 -0.80 -13.71 0.11
N ASN A 51 0.37 -13.08 0.15
CA ASN A 51 0.80 -12.04 -0.78
C ASN A 51 -0.22 -10.88 -0.90
N GLN A 52 -0.89 -10.52 0.19
CA GLN A 52 -1.97 -9.53 0.21
C GLN A 52 -1.45 -8.08 0.35
N ILE A 53 -0.15 -7.89 0.52
CA ILE A 53 0.47 -6.57 0.59
C ILE A 53 0.72 -6.09 -0.85
N VAL A 54 0.00 -5.04 -1.26
CA VAL A 54 0.04 -4.54 -2.63
C VAL A 54 0.99 -3.37 -2.76
N PHE A 55 0.96 -2.46 -1.80
CA PHE A 55 1.81 -1.27 -1.78
C PHE A 55 2.53 -1.13 -0.45
N THR A 56 3.81 -0.78 -0.52
CA THR A 56 4.61 -0.35 0.63
C THR A 56 5.19 1.04 0.39
N TYR A 57 5.42 1.83 1.43
CA TYR A 57 6.12 3.10 1.32
C TYR A 57 7.59 2.84 0.98
N SER A 58 8.11 3.54 -0.02
CA SER A 58 9.52 3.48 -0.40
C SER A 58 10.19 4.78 0.01
N GLY A 59 11.07 4.71 1.02
CA GLY A 59 11.76 5.88 1.56
C GLY A 59 11.15 6.37 2.87
N GLU A 60 10.37 7.44 2.84
CA GLU A 60 9.82 8.05 4.06
C GLU A 60 8.44 7.48 4.37
N ASN A 61 8.30 6.82 5.52
CA ASN A 61 7.03 6.39 6.07
C ASN A 61 6.48 7.54 6.93
N PRO A 62 5.58 8.37 6.38
CA PRO A 62 5.15 9.59 7.05
C PRO A 62 4.28 9.32 8.29
N ASN A 63 3.74 8.11 8.38
CA ASN A 63 2.68 7.72 9.31
C ASN A 63 3.19 6.70 10.36
N GLY A 64 4.35 6.09 10.16
CA GLY A 64 4.80 4.98 11.00
C GLY A 64 3.93 3.73 10.84
N SER A 65 3.39 3.50 9.65
CA SER A 65 2.64 2.27 9.32
C SER A 65 3.51 1.04 9.58
N LEU A 66 2.88 -0.02 10.10
CA LEU A 66 3.53 -1.29 10.37
C LEU A 66 4.15 -1.86 9.07
N GLU A 67 5.45 -2.16 9.08
CA GLU A 67 6.20 -2.68 7.91
C GLU A 67 6.07 -1.81 6.65
N ASP A 68 5.91 -0.50 6.81
CA ASP A 68 5.76 0.45 5.70
C ASP A 68 4.54 0.13 4.80
N ILE A 69 3.53 -0.58 5.30
CA ILE A 69 2.37 -0.97 4.49
C ILE A 69 1.53 0.27 4.13
N ALA A 70 1.34 0.48 2.83
CA ALA A 70 0.54 1.58 2.26
C ALA A 70 -0.79 1.09 1.66
N GLY A 71 -0.87 -0.20 1.30
CA GLY A 71 -2.11 -0.79 0.81
C GLY A 71 -2.11 -2.31 0.81
N ILE A 72 -3.28 -2.88 1.12
CA ILE A 72 -3.52 -4.32 1.18
C ILE A 72 -4.76 -4.69 0.36
N ILE A 73 -4.80 -5.92 -0.13
CA ILE A 73 -5.94 -6.48 -0.83
C ILE A 73 -6.56 -7.62 -0.02
N ASN A 74 -7.86 -7.84 -0.19
CA ASN A 74 -8.52 -8.99 0.42
C ASN A 74 -8.10 -10.31 -0.26
N GLU A 75 -8.36 -11.44 0.41
CA GLU A 75 -7.98 -12.78 -0.07
C GLU A 75 -8.59 -13.14 -1.42
N ARG A 76 -9.75 -12.55 -1.77
CA ARG A 76 -10.41 -12.76 -3.06
C ARG A 76 -9.87 -11.87 -4.18
N GLY A 77 -8.96 -10.93 -3.88
CA GLY A 77 -8.34 -10.06 -4.87
C GLY A 77 -9.26 -9.00 -5.49
N ASN A 78 -10.42 -8.70 -4.89
CA ASN A 78 -11.43 -7.80 -5.44
C ASN A 78 -11.65 -6.52 -4.63
N VAL A 79 -11.07 -6.42 -3.44
CA VAL A 79 -11.16 -5.24 -2.57
C VAL A 79 -9.75 -4.80 -2.20
N LEU A 80 -9.32 -3.67 -2.74
CA LEU A 80 -8.06 -3.01 -2.39
C LEU A 80 -8.34 -1.89 -1.38
N GLY A 81 -7.73 -2.00 -0.21
CA GLY A 81 -7.63 -0.90 0.75
C GLY A 81 -6.27 -0.22 0.58
N MET A 82 -6.25 1.05 0.17
CA MET A 82 -5.02 1.82 0.05
C MET A 82 -5.16 3.17 0.73
N MET A 83 -4.05 3.65 1.30
CA MET A 83 -3.94 4.98 1.89
C MET A 83 -3.05 5.87 1.01
N PRO A 84 -3.45 6.04 -0.25
CA PRO A 84 -4.08 7.34 -0.57
C PRO A 84 -5.26 7.26 -1.55
N HIS A 85 -6.20 8.22 -1.44
CA HIS A 85 -7.33 8.37 -2.37
C HIS A 85 -6.82 8.73 -3.78
N PRO A 86 -6.92 7.84 -4.79
CA PRO A 86 -6.63 8.19 -6.17
C PRO A 86 -7.67 9.15 -6.79
N GLU A 87 -8.76 9.46 -6.08
CA GLU A 87 -9.86 10.35 -6.51
C GLU A 87 -9.46 11.85 -6.62
N ARG A 88 -8.23 12.22 -6.25
CA ARG A 88 -7.71 13.60 -6.32
C ARG A 88 -6.44 13.74 -7.18
N ALA A 89 -6.29 12.93 -8.21
CA ALA A 89 -5.32 13.14 -9.29
C ALA A 89 -6.03 13.53 -10.59
#